data_AF-A3DHR2-F1
#
_entry.id   AF-A3DHR2-F1
#
_cell.length_a   1.000
_cell.length_b   1.000
_cell.length_c   1.000
_cell.angle_alpha   90.00
_cell.angle_beta   90.00
_cell.angle_gamma   90.00
#
_symmetry.space_group_name_H-M   'P 1'
#
loop_
_entity.id
_entity.type
_entity.pdbx_description
1 polymer ?
#
loop_
_entity_poly.entity_id
_entity_poly.type
_entity_poly.pdbx_seq_one_letter_code
_entity_poly.pdbx_strand_id
1 'polypeptide(L)'
;MFRRNAIISVVIIILTVILGQIAKANLLVDNKILKIKTVDELNKLVFQFDLSLDDYIYPNYYTPEKALEVNDRAEIIAVVSPTGRIEQYHWLLRQEVVINKVVRGDKSLEGMTAKLDVSNGLVYYNIDEKRDPFDPRGFNLYYTNTVNIMQPGNEYLAFFNRMPLQDYAEDDIIFNCISTEYSYFNLSLPENDLLITDATANYKLEDLKEYEYFTGSKRMLDLWYDVKEAAVKKYLDPQ
;
A
#
# COMPACT_ATOMS: atom_id res chain seq x y z
N MET A 1 -32.16 36.24 32.17
CA MET A 1 -30.97 35.35 32.14
C MET A 1 -31.02 34.36 30.96
N PHE A 2 -32.12 33.61 30.76
CA PHE A 2 -32.30 32.67 29.65
C PHE A 2 -32.08 33.23 28.24
N ARG A 3 -32.66 34.40 27.91
CA ARG A 3 -32.50 35.01 26.56
C ARG A 3 -31.05 35.37 26.22
N ARG A 4 -30.26 35.79 27.21
CA ARG A 4 -28.85 36.14 27.01
C ARG A 4 -28.02 34.89 26.69
N ASN A 5 -28.28 33.80 27.40
CA ASN A 5 -27.57 32.53 27.18
C ASN A 5 -27.95 31.91 25.83
N ALA A 6 -29.22 32.00 25.42
CA ALA A 6 -29.66 31.55 24.10
C ALA A 6 -28.98 32.32 22.95
N ILE A 7 -28.85 33.65 23.07
CA ILE A 7 -28.16 34.47 22.07
C ILE A 7 -26.68 34.10 22.00
N ILE A 8 -26.01 33.92 23.14
CA ILE A 8 -24.60 33.51 23.19
C ILE A 8 -24.40 32.15 22.52
N SER A 9 -25.25 31.16 22.81
CA SER A 9 -25.15 29.83 22.19
C SER A 9 -25.32 29.88 20.67
N VAL A 10 -26.28 30.67 20.16
CA VAL A 10 -26.48 30.83 18.71
C VAL A 10 -25.27 31.49 18.06
N VAL A 11 -24.68 32.51 18.68
CA VAL A 11 -23.47 33.17 18.17
C VAL A 11 -22.30 32.20 18.13
N ILE A 12 -22.11 31.37 19.16
CA ILE A 12 -21.06 30.35 19.18
C ILE A 12 -21.26 29.34 18.05
N ILE A 13 -22.49 28.83 17.85
CA ILE A 13 -22.78 27.89 16.77
C ILE A 13 -22.45 28.50 15.40
N ILE A 14 -22.87 29.74 15.16
CA ILE A 14 -22.61 30.43 13.90
C ILE A 14 -21.11 30.62 13.69
N LEU A 15 -20.37 31.06 14.72
CA LEU A 15 -18.91 31.22 14.65
C LEU A 15 -18.21 29.89 14.39
N THR A 16 -18.61 28.81 15.05
CA THR A 16 -18.05 27.46 14.81
C THR A 16 -18.31 26.98 13.38
N VAL A 17 -19.50 27.23 12.83
CA VAL A 17 -19.82 26.89 11.44
C VAL A 17 -18.97 27.71 10.46
N ILE A 18 -18.85 29.02 10.67
CA ILE A 18 -18.04 29.91 9.83
C ILE A 18 -16.56 29.49 9.89
N LEU A 19 -16.01 29.30 11.09
CA LEU A 19 -14.64 28.83 11.29
C LEU A 19 -14.43 27.45 10.65
N GLY A 20 -15.40 26.53 10.75
CA GLY A 20 -15.36 25.23 10.10
C GLY A 20 -15.34 25.33 8.57
N GLN A 21 -16.10 26.25 7.97
CA GLN A 21 -16.07 26.48 6.52
C GLN A 21 -14.75 27.12 6.07
N ILE A 22 -14.23 28.09 6.84
CA ILE A 22 -12.92 28.73 6.57
C ILE A 22 -11.81 27.68 6.68
N ALA A 23 -11.81 26.83 7.70
CA ALA A 23 -10.86 25.75 7.86
C ALA A 23 -10.96 24.73 6.71
N LYS A 24 -12.17 24.35 6.30
CA LYS A 24 -12.37 23.45 5.16
C LYS A 24 -11.87 24.05 3.85
N ALA A 25 -12.05 25.34 3.63
CA ALA A 25 -11.64 26.01 2.39
C ALA A 25 -10.13 26.28 2.31
N ASN A 26 -9.49 26.57 3.45
CA ASN A 26 -8.12 27.10 3.48
C ASN A 26 -7.08 26.19 4.15
N LEU A 27 -7.50 25.27 5.02
CA LEU A 27 -6.60 24.43 5.83
C LEU A 27 -6.71 22.94 5.50
N LEU A 28 -7.90 22.46 5.12
CA LEU A 28 -8.15 21.05 4.81
C LEU A 28 -8.23 20.85 3.30
N VAL A 29 -7.07 20.77 2.64
CA VAL A 29 -7.00 20.40 1.23
C VAL A 29 -7.32 18.90 1.11
N ASP A 30 -8.53 18.57 0.65
CA ASP A 30 -8.90 17.20 0.29
C ASP A 30 -8.13 16.79 -0.98
N ASN A 31 -7.04 16.06 -0.78
CA ASN A 31 -6.21 15.52 -1.87
C ASN A 31 -6.91 14.39 -2.66
N LYS A 32 -8.16 14.02 -2.29
CA LYS A 32 -9.00 12.99 -2.90
C LYS A 32 -8.39 11.59 -2.94
N ILE A 33 -7.24 11.36 -2.32
CA ILE A 33 -6.56 10.07 -2.34
C ILE A 33 -7.41 8.98 -1.69
N LEU A 34 -8.11 9.32 -0.59
CA LEU A 34 -9.06 8.42 0.08
C LEU A 34 -10.32 8.12 -0.76
N LYS A 35 -10.53 8.82 -1.89
CA LYS A 35 -11.67 8.61 -2.80
C LYS A 35 -11.32 7.71 -3.99
N ILE A 36 -10.06 7.31 -4.12
CA ILE A 36 -9.59 6.40 -5.16
C ILE A 36 -10.11 5.00 -4.84
N LYS A 37 -10.73 4.38 -5.84
CA LYS A 37 -11.39 3.07 -5.71
C LYS A 37 -10.83 2.04 -6.68
N THR A 38 -10.06 2.44 -7.67
CA THR A 38 -9.44 1.50 -8.62
C THR A 38 -7.97 1.78 -8.88
N VAL A 39 -7.25 0.74 -9.28
CA VAL A 39 -5.86 0.83 -9.75
C VAL A 39 -5.75 1.82 -10.93
N ASP A 40 -6.73 1.84 -11.84
CA ASP A 40 -6.75 2.79 -12.97
C ASP A 40 -6.85 4.26 -12.55
N GLU A 41 -7.56 4.56 -11.46
CA GLU A 41 -7.61 5.90 -10.88
C GLU A 41 -6.27 6.26 -10.23
N LEU A 42 -5.65 5.30 -9.53
CA LEU A 42 -4.33 5.44 -8.92
C LEU A 42 -3.23 5.68 -9.96
N ASN A 43 -3.30 4.96 -11.08
CA ASN A 43 -2.37 5.02 -12.21
C ASN A 43 -2.24 6.42 -12.84
N LYS A 44 -3.27 7.26 -12.68
CA LYS A 44 -3.29 8.64 -13.19
C LYS A 44 -2.62 9.65 -12.26
N LEU A 45 -2.32 9.27 -11.01
CA LEU A 45 -1.70 10.15 -10.06
C LEU A 45 -0.22 10.33 -10.35
N VAL A 46 0.27 11.53 -10.03
CA VAL A 46 1.70 11.85 -10.03
C VAL A 46 2.19 11.86 -8.60
N PHE A 47 3.25 11.11 -8.33
CA PHE A 47 3.88 10.99 -7.01
C PHE A 47 5.40 10.99 -7.11
N GLN A 48 6.05 11.15 -5.97
CA GLN A 48 7.49 11.01 -5.80
C GLN A 48 7.78 9.78 -4.95
N PHE A 49 9.01 9.27 -4.97
CA PHE A 49 9.39 8.13 -4.13
C PHE A 49 10.04 8.60 -2.85
N ASP A 50 9.65 7.97 -1.73
CA ASP A 50 10.43 8.05 -0.51
C ASP A 50 11.53 6.98 -0.54
N LEU A 51 12.67 7.31 -1.14
CA LEU A 51 13.84 6.41 -1.17
C LEU A 51 14.74 6.56 0.07
N SER A 52 14.31 7.32 1.10
CA SER A 52 15.18 7.71 2.23
C SER A 52 15.72 6.53 3.07
N LEU A 53 15.18 5.32 2.87
CA LEU A 53 15.55 4.14 3.63
C LEU A 53 16.34 3.07 2.83
N ASP A 54 16.42 3.20 1.50
CA ASP A 54 16.78 2.08 0.60
C ASP A 54 18.25 1.62 0.68
N ASP A 55 19.22 2.53 0.75
CA ASP A 55 20.62 2.14 0.54
C ASP A 55 21.37 1.65 1.78
N TYR A 56 20.99 2.11 2.98
CA TYR A 56 21.82 1.93 4.17
C TYR A 56 21.31 0.86 5.14
N ILE A 57 20.00 0.66 5.22
CA ILE A 57 19.38 -0.20 6.24
C ILE A 57 19.11 -1.59 5.66
N TYR A 58 18.39 -1.68 4.55
CA TYR A 58 17.78 -2.94 4.14
C TYR A 58 18.75 -4.09 3.78
N PRO A 59 19.80 -3.92 2.96
CA PRO A 59 20.53 -5.09 2.49
C PRO A 59 21.41 -5.76 3.57
N ASN A 60 21.58 -5.13 4.74
CA ASN A 60 22.29 -5.73 5.87
C ASN A 60 21.34 -6.46 6.85
N TYR A 61 20.04 -6.14 6.83
CA TYR A 61 19.05 -6.74 7.73
C TYR A 61 18.16 -7.79 7.06
N TYR A 62 18.08 -7.77 5.74
CA TYR A 62 17.15 -8.58 4.96
C TYR A 62 17.93 -9.53 4.05
N THR A 63 17.72 -10.83 4.23
CA THR A 63 18.30 -11.90 3.39
C THR A 63 17.17 -12.82 2.92
N PRO A 64 17.36 -13.62 1.86
CA PRO A 64 16.37 -14.61 1.43
C PRO A 64 15.90 -15.52 2.57
N GLU A 65 16.81 -15.98 3.43
CA GLU A 65 16.47 -16.87 4.55
C GLU A 65 15.52 -16.19 5.56
N LYS A 66 15.78 -14.93 5.89
CA LYS A 66 14.93 -14.16 6.80
C LYS A 66 13.57 -13.86 6.18
N ALA A 67 13.53 -13.53 4.90
CA ALA A 67 12.28 -13.30 4.19
C ALA A 67 11.42 -14.58 4.18
N LEU A 68 12.03 -15.73 3.88
CA LEU A 68 11.35 -17.02 3.96
C LEU A 68 10.88 -17.37 5.37
N GLU A 69 11.64 -17.01 6.41
CA GLU A 69 11.21 -17.18 7.80
C GLU A 69 9.95 -16.34 8.09
N VAL A 70 9.88 -15.10 7.57
CA VAL A 70 8.69 -14.25 7.68
C VAL A 70 7.53 -14.86 6.90
N ASN A 71 7.74 -15.28 5.65
CA ASN A 71 6.71 -15.92 4.83
C ASN A 71 6.19 -17.23 5.45
N ASP A 72 7.03 -17.97 6.17
CA ASP A 72 6.62 -19.18 6.88
C ASP A 72 5.65 -18.94 8.02
N ARG A 73 5.58 -17.71 8.54
CA ARG A 73 4.62 -17.32 9.57
C ARG A 73 3.23 -17.00 9.02
N ALA A 74 3.07 -16.93 7.70
CA ALA A 74 1.77 -16.65 7.08
C ALA A 74 0.79 -17.81 7.32
N GLU A 75 -0.41 -17.51 7.83
CA GLU A 75 -1.47 -18.51 8.00
C GLU A 75 -1.94 -19.06 6.65
N ILE A 76 -1.99 -18.19 5.63
CA ILE A 76 -2.39 -18.53 4.27
C ILE A 76 -1.30 -18.09 3.29
N ILE A 77 -0.94 -19.02 2.41
CA ILE A 77 -0.15 -18.75 1.21
C ILE A 77 -1.03 -19.12 0.03
N ALA A 78 -1.20 -18.22 -0.93
CA ALA A 78 -2.08 -18.47 -2.06
C ALA A 78 -1.59 -17.77 -3.33
N VAL A 79 -1.95 -18.33 -4.48
CA VAL A 79 -1.93 -17.62 -5.76
C VAL A 79 -3.23 -16.81 -5.87
N VAL A 80 -3.08 -15.52 -6.15
CA VAL A 80 -4.18 -14.56 -6.20
C VAL A 80 -4.13 -13.71 -7.48
N SER A 81 -5.29 -13.22 -7.92
CA SER A 81 -5.39 -12.22 -8.98
C SER A 81 -6.10 -10.96 -8.47
N PRO A 82 -5.50 -9.77 -8.61
CA PRO A 82 -6.16 -8.52 -8.23
C PRO A 82 -7.35 -8.22 -9.15
N THR A 83 -8.46 -7.74 -8.58
CA THR A 83 -9.64 -7.32 -9.35
C THR A 83 -9.51 -5.91 -9.91
N GLY A 84 -8.50 -5.16 -9.44
CA GLY A 84 -8.29 -3.75 -9.73
C GLY A 84 -9.06 -2.80 -8.81
N ARG A 85 -9.86 -3.30 -7.87
CA ARG A 85 -10.47 -2.48 -6.82
C ARG A 85 -9.51 -2.28 -5.66
N ILE A 86 -9.46 -1.05 -5.16
CA ILE A 86 -8.60 -0.67 -4.04
C ILE A 86 -9.33 0.25 -3.07
N GLU A 87 -8.83 0.32 -1.84
CA GLU A 87 -9.26 1.28 -0.83
C GLU A 87 -8.01 1.85 -0.14
N GLN A 88 -7.78 3.16 -0.23
CA GLN A 88 -6.65 3.80 0.45
C GLN A 88 -7.09 4.31 1.84
N TYR A 89 -6.30 3.97 2.86
CA TYR A 89 -6.48 4.36 4.26
C TYR A 89 -5.21 4.96 4.84
N HIS A 90 -5.08 6.28 4.81
CA HIS A 90 -3.90 6.99 5.31
C HIS A 90 -2.60 6.43 4.69
N TRP A 91 -1.87 5.57 5.42
CA TRP A 91 -0.65 4.86 5.02
C TRP A 91 -0.83 3.43 4.48
N LEU A 92 -2.05 2.90 4.50
CA LEU A 92 -2.38 1.53 4.13
C LEU A 92 -3.18 1.52 2.84
N LEU A 93 -2.86 0.60 1.95
CA LEU A 93 -3.63 0.36 0.74
C LEU A 93 -4.25 -1.03 0.85
N ARG A 94 -5.54 -1.12 0.65
CA ARG A 94 -6.25 -2.40 0.57
C ARG A 94 -6.51 -2.73 -0.88
N GLN A 95 -6.22 -3.95 -1.29
CA GLN A 95 -6.45 -4.45 -2.65
C GLN A 95 -7.41 -5.63 -2.63
N GLU A 96 -8.45 -5.58 -3.45
CA GLU A 96 -9.37 -6.71 -3.63
C GLU A 96 -8.75 -7.73 -4.60
N VAL A 97 -8.77 -9.00 -4.22
CA VAL A 97 -8.20 -10.11 -4.98
C VAL A 97 -9.18 -11.28 -5.05
N VAL A 98 -9.04 -12.10 -6.08
CA VAL A 98 -9.60 -13.45 -6.14
C VAL A 98 -8.52 -14.44 -5.73
N ILE A 99 -8.84 -15.35 -4.82
CA ILE A 99 -7.94 -16.42 -4.38
C ILE A 99 -8.04 -17.57 -5.38
N ASN A 100 -7.12 -17.64 -6.33
CA ASN A 100 -7.16 -18.64 -7.42
C ASN A 100 -6.84 -20.04 -6.91
N LYS A 101 -5.81 -20.15 -6.06
CA LYS A 101 -5.32 -21.42 -5.52
C LYS A 101 -4.67 -21.20 -4.18
N VAL A 102 -5.06 -21.97 -3.17
CA VAL A 102 -4.40 -21.94 -1.87
C VAL A 102 -3.21 -22.89 -1.92
N VAL A 103 -2.03 -22.42 -1.58
CA VAL A 103 -0.81 -23.24 -1.48
C VAL A 103 -0.71 -23.84 -0.09
N ARG A 104 -0.97 -23.02 0.95
CA ARG A 104 -0.99 -23.41 2.36
C ARG A 104 -2.14 -22.69 3.08
N GLY A 105 -2.77 -23.35 4.05
CA GLY A 105 -3.85 -22.78 4.86
C GLY A 105 -5.23 -23.33 4.47
N ASP A 106 -6.25 -22.50 4.60
CA ASP A 106 -7.65 -22.88 4.42
C ASP A 106 -8.05 -22.98 2.94
N LYS A 107 -8.30 -24.21 2.47
CA LYS A 107 -8.70 -24.50 1.09
C LYS A 107 -10.09 -24.01 0.71
N SER A 108 -10.97 -23.75 1.69
CA SER A 108 -12.32 -23.26 1.39
C SER A 108 -12.33 -21.85 0.77
N LEU A 109 -11.19 -21.15 0.85
CA LEU A 109 -10.99 -19.82 0.27
C LEU A 109 -10.77 -19.83 -1.24
N GLU A 110 -10.49 -20.99 -1.86
CA GLU A 110 -10.27 -21.08 -3.31
C GLU A 110 -11.54 -20.63 -4.08
N GLY A 111 -11.37 -19.70 -5.01
CA GLY A 111 -12.43 -19.04 -5.77
C GLY A 111 -13.12 -17.87 -5.06
N MET A 112 -12.78 -17.59 -3.80
CA MET A 112 -13.38 -16.47 -3.05
C MET A 112 -12.69 -15.13 -3.37
N THR A 113 -13.46 -14.06 -3.29
CA THR A 113 -12.95 -12.69 -3.27
C THR A 113 -12.54 -12.32 -1.85
N ALA A 114 -11.36 -11.73 -1.69
CA ALA A 114 -10.84 -11.24 -0.42
C ALA A 114 -10.23 -9.85 -0.60
N LYS A 115 -10.03 -9.15 0.52
CA LYS A 115 -9.36 -7.85 0.58
C LYS A 115 -8.06 -8.01 1.34
N LEU A 116 -6.94 -7.66 0.71
CA LEU A 116 -5.61 -7.74 1.30
C LEU A 116 -5.15 -6.33 1.70
N ASP A 117 -4.88 -6.14 2.99
CA ASP A 117 -4.22 -4.96 3.52
C ASP A 117 -2.73 -5.03 3.23
N VAL A 118 -2.30 -4.22 2.25
CA VAL A 118 -0.91 -4.07 1.84
C VAL A 118 -0.35 -2.75 2.37
N SER A 119 0.85 -2.79 2.92
CA SER A 119 1.51 -1.58 3.43
C SER A 119 2.28 -0.83 2.34
N ASN A 120 1.65 -0.69 1.16
CA ASN A 120 2.21 -0.03 -0.02
C ASN A 120 1.40 1.23 -0.34
N GLY A 121 0.97 1.93 0.72
CA GLY A 121 0.10 3.08 0.61
C GLY A 121 0.81 4.34 0.12
N LEU A 122 0.01 5.23 -0.46
CA LEU A 122 0.42 6.59 -0.78
C LEU A 122 0.28 7.50 0.44
N VAL A 123 1.30 8.31 0.73
CA VAL A 123 1.28 9.24 1.86
C VAL A 123 1.45 10.68 1.37
N TYR A 124 0.68 11.61 1.97
CA TYR A 124 0.84 13.05 1.75
C TYR A 124 1.66 13.64 2.90
N TYR A 125 2.88 14.10 2.64
CA TYR A 125 3.70 14.80 3.63
C TYR A 125 4.67 15.79 2.97
N ASN A 126 5.29 16.64 3.78
CA ASN A 126 6.29 17.61 3.35
C ASN A 126 7.67 17.15 3.85
N ILE A 127 8.61 16.92 2.93
CA ILE A 127 10.00 16.50 3.23
C ILE A 127 10.99 17.67 3.12
N ASP A 128 10.52 18.87 2.73
CA ASP A 128 11.39 20.05 2.71
C ASP A 128 11.66 20.50 4.16
N GLU A 129 12.80 20.06 4.70
CA GLU A 129 13.28 20.40 6.05
C GLU A 129 13.35 21.92 6.30
N LYS A 130 13.34 22.74 5.23
CA LYS A 130 13.38 24.20 5.32
C LYS A 130 11.99 24.84 5.35
N ARG A 131 10.92 24.05 5.18
CA ARG A 131 9.53 24.50 5.27
C ARG A 131 8.89 24.00 6.56
N ASP A 132 7.88 24.75 7.00
CA ASP A 132 7.03 24.30 8.11
C ASP A 132 6.42 22.94 7.74
N PRO A 133 6.58 21.89 8.57
CA PRO A 133 5.99 20.56 8.33
C PRO A 133 4.46 20.60 8.28
N PHE A 134 3.84 21.70 8.73
CA PHE A 134 2.41 21.96 8.65
C PHE A 134 2.01 22.89 7.49
N ASP A 135 2.93 23.34 6.61
CA ASP A 135 2.58 24.15 5.43
C ASP A 135 1.98 23.26 4.33
N PRO A 136 0.64 23.31 4.09
CA PRO A 136 -0.02 22.46 3.11
C PRO A 136 0.45 22.70 1.67
N ARG A 137 1.13 23.83 1.39
CA ARG A 137 1.65 24.17 0.05
C ARG A 137 2.95 23.44 -0.29
N GLY A 138 3.55 22.71 0.67
CA GLY A 138 4.75 21.90 0.48
C GLY A 138 4.50 20.40 0.48
N PHE A 139 3.24 19.95 0.62
CA PHE A 139 2.94 18.53 0.64
C PHE A 139 2.97 17.94 -0.76
N ASN A 140 3.78 16.92 -0.96
CA ASN A 140 3.74 16.08 -2.14
C ASN A 140 3.15 14.72 -1.80
N LEU A 141 2.65 14.05 -2.82
CA LEU A 141 2.26 12.66 -2.76
C LEU A 141 3.51 11.79 -2.88
N TYR A 142 3.71 10.90 -1.93
CA TYR A 142 4.83 9.97 -1.93
C TYR A 142 4.36 8.52 -1.92
N TYR A 143 5.07 7.69 -2.67
CA TYR A 143 5.00 6.24 -2.56
C TYR A 143 6.16 5.77 -1.68
N THR A 144 5.86 5.08 -0.59
CA THR A 144 6.82 4.81 0.50
C THR A 144 7.35 3.39 0.51
N ASN A 145 7.21 2.65 -0.58
CA ASN A 145 7.61 1.25 -0.65
C ASN A 145 8.33 0.95 -1.98
N THR A 146 9.13 -0.12 -2.00
CA THR A 146 9.88 -0.59 -3.17
C THR A 146 9.07 -1.58 -4.01
N VAL A 147 8.09 -2.27 -3.40
CA VAL A 147 7.21 -3.21 -4.08
C VAL A 147 6.03 -2.48 -4.71
N ASN A 148 5.82 -2.67 -6.02
CA ASN A 148 4.67 -2.14 -6.72
C ASN A 148 3.35 -2.72 -6.20
N ILE A 149 2.24 -2.02 -6.41
CA ILE A 149 0.89 -2.56 -6.19
C ILE A 149 0.57 -3.70 -7.17
N MET A 150 -0.41 -4.54 -6.84
CA MET A 150 -0.82 -5.64 -7.70
C MET A 150 -1.62 -5.10 -8.89
N GLN A 151 -1.07 -5.27 -10.09
CA GLN A 151 -1.71 -4.88 -11.35
C GLN A 151 -2.71 -5.94 -11.84
N PRO A 152 -3.92 -5.54 -12.29
CA PRO A 152 -4.89 -6.41 -12.95
C PRO A 152 -4.30 -7.16 -14.16
N GLY A 153 -4.74 -8.40 -14.37
CA GLY A 153 -4.26 -9.24 -15.46
C GLY A 153 -3.04 -10.11 -15.12
N ASN A 154 -2.43 -9.90 -13.95
CA ASN A 154 -1.33 -10.72 -13.44
C ASN A 154 -1.79 -11.67 -12.33
N GLU A 155 -0.97 -12.68 -12.04
CA GLU A 155 -1.09 -13.57 -10.89
C GLU A 155 0.05 -13.32 -9.90
N TYR A 156 -0.24 -13.48 -8.62
CA TYR A 156 0.71 -13.22 -7.54
C TYR A 156 0.71 -14.35 -6.53
N LEU A 157 1.88 -14.74 -6.05
CA LEU A 157 2.03 -15.55 -4.84
C LEU A 157 1.97 -14.62 -3.63
N ALA A 158 0.93 -14.70 -2.81
CA ALA A 158 0.69 -13.81 -1.68
C ALA A 158 0.73 -14.55 -0.32
N PHE A 159 1.15 -13.82 0.71
CA PHE A 159 1.36 -14.31 2.09
C PHE A 159 0.59 -13.45 3.08
N PHE A 160 -0.40 -14.02 3.77
CA PHE A 160 -1.30 -13.24 4.60
C PHE A 160 -1.90 -14.00 5.78
N ASN A 161 -2.32 -13.23 6.79
CA ASN A 161 -2.96 -13.69 8.02
C ASN A 161 -4.39 -13.16 8.10
N ARG A 162 -5.28 -13.91 8.75
CA ARG A 162 -6.62 -13.43 9.08
C ARG A 162 -6.52 -12.19 9.93
N MET A 163 -7.36 -11.20 9.64
CA MET A 163 -7.43 -10.02 10.49
C MET A 163 -8.04 -10.42 11.85
N PRO A 164 -7.48 -10.01 13.00
CA PRO A 164 -7.93 -10.46 14.33
C PRO A 164 -9.42 -10.20 14.67
N LEU A 165 -10.11 -9.37 13.87
CA LEU A 165 -11.52 -9.03 14.03
C LEU A 165 -12.39 -9.49 12.84
N GLN A 166 -11.89 -10.40 12.02
CA GLN A 166 -12.59 -11.00 10.89
C GLN A 166 -13.96 -11.55 11.28
N ASP A 167 -14.06 -12.22 12.43
CA ASP A 167 -15.28 -12.87 12.89
C ASP A 167 -16.42 -11.87 13.20
N TYR A 168 -16.12 -10.57 13.25
CA TYR A 168 -17.08 -9.48 13.45
C TYR A 168 -17.36 -8.68 12.17
N ALA A 169 -16.66 -8.96 11.08
CA ALA A 169 -16.92 -8.36 9.77
C ALA A 169 -17.89 -9.29 9.02
N GLU A 170 -19.19 -8.93 9.03
CA GLU A 170 -20.26 -9.83 8.57
C GLU A 170 -20.19 -10.18 7.07
N ASP A 171 -19.55 -9.36 6.23
CA ASP A 171 -19.64 -9.48 4.77
C ASP A 171 -18.30 -9.54 4.01
N ASP A 172 -17.17 -9.18 4.62
CA ASP A 172 -15.89 -9.03 3.91
C ASP A 172 -14.79 -9.94 4.45
N ILE A 173 -14.14 -10.68 3.54
CA ILE A 173 -12.93 -11.44 3.87
C ILE A 173 -11.71 -10.52 3.80
N ILE A 174 -11.31 -9.94 4.93
CA ILE A 174 -10.13 -9.08 5.06
C ILE A 174 -8.94 -9.81 5.67
N PHE A 175 -7.78 -9.77 5.00
CA PHE A 175 -6.51 -10.28 5.49
C PHE A 175 -5.45 -9.19 5.58
N ASN A 176 -4.48 -9.38 6.48
CA ASN A 176 -3.27 -8.56 6.53
C ASN A 176 -2.12 -9.29 5.86
N CYS A 177 -1.39 -8.62 4.97
CA CYS A 177 -0.13 -9.15 4.46
C CYS A 177 0.90 -9.32 5.60
N ILE A 178 1.71 -10.37 5.50
CA ILE A 178 2.64 -10.77 6.58
C ILE A 178 3.81 -9.80 6.80
N SER A 179 4.18 -9.06 5.75
CA SER A 179 5.25 -8.07 5.72
C SER A 179 4.83 -6.97 4.75
N THR A 180 5.51 -5.82 4.79
CA THR A 180 5.29 -4.72 3.84
C THR A 180 6.11 -4.90 2.57
N GLU A 181 7.17 -5.70 2.62
CA GLU A 181 8.17 -5.82 1.56
C GLU A 181 8.18 -7.21 0.88
N TYR A 182 7.68 -8.25 1.53
CA TYR A 182 7.59 -9.62 0.98
C TYR A 182 6.15 -10.16 1.02
N SER A 183 5.19 -9.24 0.86
CA SER A 183 3.76 -9.53 0.96
C SER A 183 3.25 -10.43 -0.17
N TYR A 184 3.79 -10.20 -1.37
CA TYR A 184 3.41 -10.91 -2.58
C TYR A 184 4.50 -10.80 -3.65
N PHE A 185 4.50 -11.77 -4.57
CA PHE A 185 5.41 -11.84 -5.71
C PHE A 185 4.64 -12.04 -7.00
N ASN A 186 4.91 -11.24 -8.03
CA ASN A 186 4.28 -11.34 -9.34
C ASN A 186 4.81 -12.58 -10.09
N LEU A 187 3.90 -13.47 -10.47
CA LEU A 187 4.21 -14.71 -11.20
C LEU A 187 4.10 -14.55 -12.71
N SER A 188 3.53 -13.44 -13.19
CA SER A 188 3.28 -13.18 -14.60
C SER A 188 4.38 -12.38 -15.28
N LEU A 189 5.18 -11.62 -14.53
CA LEU A 189 6.29 -10.85 -15.07
C LEU A 189 7.59 -11.67 -15.12
N PRO A 190 8.37 -11.57 -16.21
CA PRO A 190 9.69 -12.20 -16.29
C PRO A 190 10.63 -11.66 -15.20
N GLU A 191 11.58 -12.50 -14.80
CA GLU A 191 12.75 -12.05 -14.02
C GLU A 191 13.42 -10.91 -14.81
N ASN A 192 13.63 -9.75 -14.18
CA ASN A 192 14.34 -8.55 -14.68
C ASN A 192 13.53 -7.29 -15.04
N ASP A 193 12.23 -7.21 -14.74
CA ASP A 193 11.53 -5.93 -14.88
C ASP A 193 11.78 -5.04 -13.64
N LEU A 194 12.80 -4.18 -13.72
CA LEU A 194 13.04 -3.08 -12.77
C LEU A 194 13.29 -1.72 -13.44
N LEU A 195 12.78 -0.66 -12.81
CA LEU A 195 13.25 0.71 -12.96
C LEU A 195 14.08 1.18 -11.73
N ILE A 196 15.30 1.69 -11.99
CA ILE A 196 16.06 2.45 -10.98
C ILE A 196 15.48 3.86 -10.94
N THR A 197 14.95 4.28 -9.80
CA THR A 197 14.23 5.55 -9.65
C THR A 197 15.07 6.63 -9.00
N ASP A 198 14.76 7.89 -9.32
CA ASP A 198 15.29 9.08 -8.68
C ASP A 198 14.24 9.60 -7.68
N ALA A 199 14.58 9.68 -6.40
CA ALA A 199 13.67 10.13 -5.33
C ALA A 199 13.04 11.51 -5.60
N THR A 200 13.72 12.34 -6.39
CA THR A 200 13.31 13.71 -6.68
C THR A 200 12.44 13.83 -7.92
N ALA A 201 12.40 12.79 -8.76
CA ALA A 201 11.61 12.76 -9.98
C ALA A 201 10.13 12.47 -9.71
N ASN A 202 9.28 12.97 -10.59
CA ASN A 202 7.85 12.72 -10.57
C ASN A 202 7.52 11.51 -11.44
N TYR A 203 6.75 10.58 -10.90
CA TYR A 203 6.34 9.35 -11.57
C TYR A 203 4.83 9.20 -11.58
N LYS A 204 4.33 8.42 -12.53
CA LYS A 204 2.96 7.89 -12.54
C LYS A 204 3.02 6.38 -12.42
N LEU A 205 2.05 5.77 -11.73
CA LEU A 205 2.05 4.31 -11.55
C LEU A 205 1.76 3.62 -12.88
N GLU A 206 1.08 4.29 -13.81
CA GLU A 206 0.87 3.78 -15.17
C GLU A 206 2.20 3.52 -15.90
N ASP A 207 3.19 4.40 -15.74
CA ASP A 207 4.52 4.27 -16.37
C ASP A 207 5.33 3.13 -15.74
N LEU A 208 4.83 2.59 -14.63
CA LEU A 208 5.52 1.68 -13.75
C LEU A 208 4.85 0.30 -13.67
N LYS A 209 3.68 0.13 -14.28
CA LYS A 209 2.86 -1.10 -14.16
C LYS A 209 3.57 -2.39 -14.61
N GLU A 210 4.56 -2.27 -15.48
CA GLU A 210 5.33 -3.41 -16.00
C GLU A 210 6.46 -3.84 -15.08
N TYR A 211 6.74 -3.10 -14.00
CA TYR A 211 7.80 -3.44 -13.06
C TYR A 211 7.21 -3.86 -11.72
N GLU A 212 7.76 -4.92 -11.15
CA GLU A 212 7.37 -5.41 -9.82
C GLU A 212 8.02 -4.60 -8.70
N TYR A 213 9.25 -4.14 -8.93
CA TYR A 213 10.04 -3.40 -7.95
C TYR A 213 10.60 -2.10 -8.53
N PHE A 214 10.71 -1.10 -7.67
CA PHE A 214 11.39 0.17 -7.93
C PHE A 214 12.28 0.51 -6.75
N THR A 215 13.53 0.88 -7.02
CA THR A 215 14.47 1.28 -5.97
C THR A 215 15.55 2.19 -6.56
N GLY A 216 16.17 3.01 -5.71
CA GLY A 216 17.38 3.73 -6.09
C GLY A 216 18.64 2.84 -6.17
N SER A 217 18.55 1.57 -5.77
CA SER A 217 19.71 0.72 -5.49
C SER A 217 19.70 -0.62 -6.22
N LYS A 218 20.73 -0.88 -7.04
CA LYS A 218 20.91 -2.20 -7.69
C LYS A 218 21.14 -3.32 -6.66
N ARG A 219 21.78 -3.02 -5.53
CA ARG A 219 22.00 -4.01 -4.45
C ARG A 219 20.68 -4.48 -3.83
N MET A 220 19.75 -3.54 -3.60
CA MET A 220 18.41 -3.88 -3.11
C MET A 220 17.65 -4.72 -4.11
N LEU A 221 17.75 -4.36 -5.38
CA LEU A 221 17.11 -5.13 -6.43
C LEU A 221 17.52 -6.60 -6.42
N ASP A 222 18.83 -6.87 -6.43
CA ASP A 222 19.34 -8.23 -6.51
C ASP A 222 18.84 -9.05 -5.30
N LEU A 223 18.79 -8.44 -4.12
CA LEU A 223 18.21 -9.06 -2.93
C LEU A 223 16.72 -9.40 -3.09
N TRP A 224 15.89 -8.50 -3.63
CA TRP A 224 14.45 -8.77 -3.84
C TRP A 224 14.23 -9.92 -4.83
N TYR A 225 15.07 -10.01 -5.87
CA TYR A 225 15.02 -11.13 -6.80
C TYR A 225 15.41 -12.45 -6.14
N ASP A 226 16.52 -12.48 -5.38
CA ASP A 226 16.93 -13.69 -4.67
C ASP A 226 15.82 -14.18 -3.71
N VAL A 227 15.12 -13.23 -3.06
CA VAL A 227 13.99 -13.55 -2.19
C VAL A 227 12.81 -14.10 -2.98
N LYS A 228 12.42 -13.44 -4.09
CA LYS A 228 11.33 -13.90 -4.96
C LYS A 228 11.60 -15.30 -5.49
N GLU A 229 12.80 -15.54 -6.03
CA GLU A 229 13.20 -16.85 -6.56
C GLU A 229 13.10 -17.92 -5.46
N ALA A 230 13.67 -17.63 -4.28
CA ALA A 230 13.64 -18.57 -3.16
C ALA A 230 12.20 -18.88 -2.69
N ALA A 231 11.33 -17.87 -2.66
CA ALA A 231 9.92 -18.04 -2.27
C ALA A 231 9.14 -18.84 -3.31
N VAL A 232 9.23 -18.47 -4.59
CA VAL A 232 8.55 -19.18 -5.70
C VAL A 232 9.00 -20.63 -5.73
N LYS A 233 10.30 -20.89 -5.69
CA LYS A 233 10.86 -22.24 -5.65
C LYS A 233 10.36 -23.05 -4.45
N LYS A 234 10.29 -22.45 -3.27
CA LYS A 234 9.85 -23.17 -2.06
C LYS A 234 8.37 -23.53 -2.07
N TYR A 235 7.52 -22.65 -2.58
CA TYR A 235 6.07 -22.78 -2.40
C TYR A 235 5.32 -23.23 -3.66
N LEU A 236 5.89 -23.07 -4.86
CA LEU A 236 5.23 -23.40 -6.12
C LEU A 236 5.88 -24.55 -6.89
N ASP A 237 7.17 -24.83 -6.70
CA ASP A 237 7.80 -26.00 -7.33
C ASP A 237 7.40 -27.30 -6.60
N PRO A 238 7.04 -28.36 -7.34
CA PRO A 238 6.79 -29.67 -6.73
C PRO A 238 8.10 -30.23 -6.16
N GLN A 239 8.14 -30.49 -4.84
CA GLN A 239 9.14 -31.36 -4.23
C GLN A 239 8.90 -32.82 -4.60
#